data_AF-A0A315Z5T8-F1
#
_entry.id   AF-A0A315Z5T8-F1
#
_cell.length_a   1.000
_cell.length_b   1.000
_cell.length_c   1.000
_cell.angle_alpha   90.00
_cell.angle_beta   90.00
_cell.angle_gamma   90.00
#
_symmetry.space_group_name_H-M   'P 1'
#
loop_
_entity.id
_entity.type
_entity.pdbx_description
1 polymer ?
#
loop_
_entity_poly.entity_id
_entity_poly.type
_entity_poly.pdbx_seq_one_letter_code
_entity_poly.pdbx_strand_id
1 'polypeptide(L)'
;MKQILLSLLLFYSLTSSAQEYSLDKIADRTLLDSLVVRAMGQSNEIKNLLILREQKQEKLKIQRKSWMESFSVGLQFFNFDNTNADLGPQLGILSNVSGGLSLSIYSIFTRKNRVAIAEKDILVTENAIRDSEISVRKDIEDKYLAYLQVLEVLKYRQEALDRLEEQEILLKLKFTKGEATYQDVISVTSAINQTQEALIAAKIEKSRIYRDIKYMTEEMPSIRLEQDQLFEEEGDYEESDEDEW
;
A
#
# COMPACT_ATOMS: atom_id res chain seq x y z
N MET A 1 -17.06 48.78 -8.09
CA MET A 1 -16.96 47.30 -8.20
C MET A 1 -15.62 46.84 -8.77
N LYS A 2 -14.48 47.36 -8.29
CA LYS A 2 -13.12 46.88 -8.67
C LYS A 2 -12.19 46.62 -7.48
N GLN A 3 -12.65 46.83 -6.24
CA GLN A 3 -11.84 46.68 -5.03
C GLN A 3 -12.15 45.41 -4.22
N ILE A 4 -13.21 44.66 -4.55
CA ILE A 4 -13.59 43.42 -3.83
C ILE A 4 -12.85 42.18 -4.40
N LEU A 5 -12.25 42.29 -5.59
CA LEU A 5 -11.56 41.18 -6.25
C LEU A 5 -10.06 41.08 -5.90
N LEU A 6 -9.50 42.07 -5.20
CA LEU A 6 -8.08 42.08 -4.81
C LEU A 6 -7.83 41.51 -3.41
N SER A 7 -8.86 41.43 -2.56
CA SER A 7 -8.75 40.93 -1.18
C SER A 7 -8.90 39.41 -1.05
N LEU A 8 -9.27 38.70 -2.12
CA LEU A 8 -9.48 37.25 -2.10
C LEU A 8 -8.27 36.43 -2.58
N LEU A 9 -7.18 37.09 -2.98
CA LEU A 9 -5.97 36.46 -3.52
C LEU A 9 -4.77 36.49 -2.56
N LEU A 10 -4.93 37.01 -1.33
CA LEU A 10 -3.87 37.07 -0.31
C LEU A 10 -4.00 36.01 0.81
N PHE A 11 -5.02 35.14 0.76
CA PHE A 11 -5.22 34.09 1.77
C PHE A 11 -4.70 32.69 1.37
N TYR A 12 -4.07 32.53 0.19
CA TYR A 12 -3.68 31.22 -0.34
C TYR A 12 -2.18 30.91 -0.38
N SER A 13 -1.33 31.71 0.27
CA SER A 13 0.12 31.46 0.27
C SER A 13 0.76 31.60 1.66
N LEU A 14 0.20 30.91 2.65
CA LEU A 14 1.00 30.36 3.74
C LEU A 14 1.25 28.88 3.42
N THR A 15 2.06 28.66 2.38
CA THR A 15 2.69 27.36 2.18
C THR A 15 3.64 27.14 3.34
N SER A 16 3.28 26.18 4.19
CA SER A 16 4.16 25.57 5.18
C SER A 16 5.42 25.06 4.51
N SER A 17 6.51 25.83 4.57
CA SER A 17 7.81 25.46 4.00
C SER A 17 8.91 25.45 5.05
N ALA A 18 8.57 25.18 6.33
CA ALA A 18 9.51 25.28 7.44
C ALA A 18 9.63 24.02 8.33
N GLN A 19 8.92 22.92 8.04
CA GLN A 19 8.99 21.68 8.83
C GLN A 19 9.61 20.48 8.11
N GLU A 20 10.11 20.65 6.88
CA GLU A 20 10.78 19.57 6.14
C GLU A 20 12.19 19.25 6.69
N TYR A 21 12.74 20.08 7.59
CA TYR A 21 14.16 20.02 7.97
C TYR A 21 14.50 19.13 9.19
N SER A 22 13.55 18.44 9.83
CA SER A 22 13.82 17.61 11.02
C SER A 22 13.47 16.13 10.89
N LEU A 23 12.49 15.75 10.06
CA LEU A 23 12.03 14.36 9.97
C LEU A 23 13.08 13.41 9.37
N ASP A 24 13.83 13.87 8.36
CA ASP A 24 14.88 13.05 7.72
C ASP A 24 16.08 12.77 8.65
N LYS A 25 16.26 13.56 9.71
CA LYS A 25 17.26 13.30 10.75
C LYS A 25 16.79 12.28 11.79
N ILE A 26 15.48 12.12 11.95
CA ILE A 26 14.87 11.21 12.93
C ILE A 26 14.58 9.84 12.28
N ALA A 27 14.35 9.83 10.97
CA ALA A 27 14.07 8.62 10.20
C ALA A 27 15.29 7.68 10.17
N ASP A 28 15.12 6.47 10.72
CA ASP A 28 16.10 5.39 10.51
C ASP A 28 15.91 4.82 9.10
N ARG A 29 16.79 5.25 8.19
CA ARG A 29 16.83 4.80 6.79
C ARG A 29 16.93 3.27 6.68
N THR A 30 17.62 2.61 7.60
CA THR A 30 17.81 1.14 7.58
C THR A 30 16.50 0.44 7.90
N LEU A 31 15.79 0.91 8.93
CA LEU A 31 14.47 0.40 9.28
C LEU A 31 13.48 0.63 8.12
N LEU A 32 13.47 1.83 7.56
CA LEU A 32 12.60 2.18 6.43
C LEU A 32 12.83 1.27 5.21
N ASP A 33 14.09 1.07 4.81
CA ASP A 33 14.41 0.17 3.69
C ASP A 33 13.96 -1.27 3.98
N SER A 34 14.11 -1.75 5.23
CA SER A 34 13.62 -3.08 5.62
C SER A 34 12.09 -3.21 5.53
N LEU A 35 11.35 -2.18 5.92
CA LEU A 35 9.88 -2.15 5.83
C LEU A 35 9.43 -2.16 4.37
N VAL A 36 10.11 -1.38 3.52
CA VAL A 36 9.82 -1.35 2.07
C VAL A 36 10.04 -2.72 1.44
N VAL A 37 11.18 -3.39 1.72
CA VAL A 37 11.48 -4.71 1.17
C VAL A 37 10.42 -5.74 1.60
N ARG A 38 9.98 -5.70 2.86
CA ARG A 38 8.93 -6.58 3.37
C ARG A 38 7.57 -6.28 2.72
N ALA A 39 7.21 -5.00 2.61
CA ALA A 39 5.96 -4.59 1.97
C ALA A 39 5.90 -5.02 0.50
N MET A 40 7.02 -4.89 -0.23
CA MET A 40 7.13 -5.40 -1.60
C MET A 40 6.95 -6.92 -1.64
N GLY A 41 7.57 -7.65 -0.71
CA GLY A 41 7.44 -9.09 -0.58
C GLY A 41 6.02 -9.56 -0.25
N GLN A 42 5.23 -8.74 0.43
CA GLN A 42 3.85 -9.07 0.79
C GLN A 42 2.81 -8.61 -0.23
N SER A 43 3.12 -7.61 -1.07
CA SER A 43 2.20 -7.06 -2.06
C SER A 43 1.64 -8.14 -3.02
N ASN A 44 0.32 -8.35 -2.94
CA ASN A 44 -0.40 -9.24 -3.86
C ASN A 44 -0.34 -8.74 -5.30
N GLU A 45 -0.31 -7.42 -5.50
CA GLU A 45 -0.21 -6.82 -6.82
C GLU A 45 1.11 -7.20 -7.50
N ILE A 46 2.24 -7.03 -6.81
CA ILE A 46 3.56 -7.39 -7.32
C ILE A 46 3.62 -8.90 -7.60
N LYS A 47 3.11 -9.73 -6.68
CA LYS A 47 3.02 -11.19 -6.89
C LYS A 47 2.24 -11.54 -8.16
N ASN A 48 1.09 -10.91 -8.38
CA ASN A 48 0.26 -11.13 -9.57
C ASN A 48 0.98 -10.68 -10.85
N LEU A 49 1.68 -9.55 -10.83
CA LEU A 49 2.44 -9.06 -11.97
C LEU A 49 3.64 -9.97 -12.30
N LEU A 50 4.29 -10.54 -11.29
CA LEU A 50 5.36 -11.53 -11.47
C LEU A 50 4.83 -12.81 -12.14
N ILE A 51 3.68 -13.31 -11.71
CA ILE A 51 3.00 -14.46 -12.36
C ILE A 51 2.64 -14.11 -13.81
N LEU A 52 2.10 -12.92 -14.06
CA LEU A 52 1.78 -12.47 -15.40
C LEU A 52 3.03 -12.37 -16.30
N ARG A 53 4.16 -11.92 -15.75
CA ARG A 53 5.44 -11.89 -16.47
C ARG A 53 5.85 -13.31 -16.89
N GLU A 54 5.75 -14.28 -15.98
CA GLU A 54 6.06 -15.68 -16.26
C GLU A 54 5.16 -16.26 -17.37
N GLN A 55 3.85 -16.02 -17.31
CA GLN A 55 2.92 -16.43 -18.36
C GLN A 55 3.28 -15.82 -19.73
N LYS A 56 3.68 -14.54 -19.75
CA LYS A 56 4.13 -13.86 -20.98
C LYS A 56 5.45 -14.43 -21.51
N GLN A 57 6.37 -14.82 -20.62
CA GLN A 57 7.62 -15.49 -21.00
C GLN A 57 7.35 -16.87 -21.62
N GLU A 58 6.43 -17.66 -21.05
CA GLU A 58 6.01 -18.93 -21.63
C GLU A 58 5.33 -18.73 -22.99
N LYS A 59 4.45 -17.73 -23.11
CA LYS A 59 3.85 -17.37 -24.39
C LYS A 59 4.91 -16.98 -25.43
N LEU A 60 5.96 -16.24 -25.05
CA LEU A 60 7.07 -15.93 -25.94
C LEU A 60 7.82 -17.20 -26.39
N LYS A 61 8.08 -18.14 -25.47
CA LYS A 61 8.69 -19.45 -25.82
C LYS A 61 7.84 -20.22 -26.83
N ILE A 62 6.51 -20.24 -26.65
CA ILE A 62 5.56 -20.84 -27.60
C ILE A 62 5.63 -20.12 -28.95
N GLN A 63 5.57 -18.77 -28.98
CA GLN A 63 5.65 -18.01 -30.23
C GLN A 63 6.96 -18.22 -30.98
N ARG A 64 8.08 -18.38 -30.26
CA ARG A 64 9.38 -18.74 -30.86
C ARG A 64 9.35 -20.13 -31.49
N LYS A 65 8.59 -21.07 -30.92
CA LYS A 65 8.41 -22.44 -31.43
C LYS A 65 7.24 -22.61 -32.41
N SER A 66 6.45 -21.57 -32.68
CA SER A 66 5.26 -21.61 -33.58
C SER A 66 5.55 -22.08 -35.02
N TRP A 67 6.82 -22.09 -35.44
CA TRP A 67 7.20 -22.70 -36.73
C TRP A 67 7.00 -24.22 -36.74
N MET A 68 7.07 -24.89 -35.58
CA MET A 68 6.80 -26.32 -35.44
C MET A 68 5.32 -26.63 -35.59
N GLU A 69 4.43 -25.73 -35.14
CA GLU A 69 2.97 -25.85 -35.33
C GLU A 69 2.56 -25.77 -36.80
N SER A 70 3.43 -25.17 -37.63
CA SER A 70 3.20 -25.10 -39.07
C SER A 70 3.41 -26.44 -39.75
N PHE A 71 3.90 -27.46 -39.04
CA PHE A 71 4.02 -28.83 -39.51
C PHE A 71 2.97 -29.69 -38.80
N SER A 72 1.93 -30.09 -39.52
CA SER A 72 0.96 -31.08 -39.02
C SER A 72 1.00 -32.33 -39.89
N VAL A 73 1.07 -33.49 -39.22
CA VAL A 73 0.97 -34.81 -39.84
C VAL A 73 -0.36 -35.40 -39.40
N GLY A 74 -1.31 -35.46 -40.33
CA GLY A 74 -2.58 -36.13 -40.12
C GLY A 74 -2.56 -37.52 -40.74
N LEU A 75 -2.94 -38.54 -39.98
CA LEU A 75 -3.22 -39.88 -40.49
C LEU A 75 -4.72 -40.13 -40.35
N GLN A 76 -5.40 -40.37 -41.47
CA GLN A 76 -6.81 -40.71 -41.48
C GLN A 76 -6.96 -42.21 -41.77
N PHE A 77 -7.50 -42.95 -40.79
CA PHE A 77 -7.65 -44.41 -40.85
C PHE A 77 -9.08 -44.86 -41.20
N PHE A 78 -10.04 -43.93 -41.21
CA PHE A 78 -11.45 -44.20 -41.49
C PHE A 78 -11.90 -43.36 -42.67
N ASN A 79 -12.36 -44.03 -43.72
CA ASN A 79 -13.06 -43.43 -44.85
C ASN A 79 -14.45 -44.06 -44.93
N PHE A 80 -15.49 -43.22 -44.88
CA PHE A 80 -16.87 -43.64 -45.08
C PHE A 80 -17.25 -43.33 -46.52
N ASP A 81 -17.23 -44.35 -47.37
CA ASP A 81 -17.59 -44.20 -48.78
C ASP A 81 -19.08 -44.54 -48.95
N ASN A 82 -19.88 -43.55 -49.35
CA ASN A 82 -21.34 -43.68 -49.48
C ASN A 82 -21.76 -43.66 -50.96
N THR A 83 -20.84 -43.97 -51.88
CA THR A 83 -21.06 -43.87 -53.33
C THR A 83 -21.94 -45.00 -53.91
N ASN A 84 -22.22 -46.07 -53.16
CA ASN A 84 -23.15 -47.13 -53.56
C ASN A 84 -24.31 -47.25 -52.56
N ALA A 85 -25.34 -46.41 -52.73
CA ALA A 85 -26.55 -46.44 -51.89
C ALA A 85 -27.34 -47.77 -51.97
N ASP A 86 -27.05 -48.63 -52.95
CA ASP A 86 -27.75 -49.90 -53.18
C ASP A 86 -27.12 -51.13 -52.50
N LEU A 87 -25.94 -51.03 -51.87
CA LEU A 87 -25.24 -52.19 -51.27
C LEU A 87 -25.01 -52.12 -49.74
N GLY A 88 -25.61 -51.16 -49.05
CA GLY A 88 -25.47 -50.96 -47.60
C GLY A 88 -24.11 -50.37 -47.19
N PRO A 89 -23.99 -49.78 -45.98
CA PRO A 89 -22.77 -49.11 -45.56
C PRO A 89 -21.63 -50.13 -45.40
N GLN A 90 -20.65 -50.09 -46.30
CA GLN A 90 -19.42 -50.86 -46.16
C GLN A 90 -18.43 -50.12 -45.26
N LEU A 91 -18.25 -50.62 -44.04
CA LEU A 91 -17.23 -50.14 -43.11
C LEU A 91 -15.87 -50.70 -43.53
N GLY A 92 -15.17 -49.99 -44.42
CA GLY A 92 -13.81 -50.33 -44.82
C GLY A 92 -12.80 -49.93 -43.74
N ILE A 93 -12.54 -50.81 -42.76
CA ILE A 93 -11.41 -50.62 -41.84
C ILE A 93 -10.15 -50.95 -42.65
N LEU A 94 -9.32 -49.93 -42.94
CA LEU A 94 -8.00 -49.96 -43.61
C LEU A 94 -7.91 -49.78 -45.15
N SER A 95 -8.98 -49.56 -45.92
CA SER A 95 -8.80 -49.57 -47.39
C SER A 95 -8.06 -48.36 -47.98
N ASN A 96 -7.98 -47.22 -47.28
CA ASN A 96 -7.27 -46.03 -47.75
C ASN A 96 -6.70 -45.24 -46.55
N VAL A 97 -5.47 -45.54 -46.12
CA VAL A 97 -4.72 -44.67 -45.20
C VAL A 97 -4.26 -43.44 -45.99
N SER A 98 -4.90 -42.30 -45.77
CA SER A 98 -4.46 -41.02 -46.33
C SER A 98 -3.65 -40.24 -45.30
N GLY A 99 -2.47 -39.78 -45.73
CA GLY A 99 -1.58 -38.92 -44.94
C GLY A 99 -1.59 -37.51 -45.52
N GLY A 100 -1.82 -36.51 -44.67
CA GLY A 100 -1.75 -35.10 -45.05
C GLY A 100 -0.59 -34.41 -44.35
N LEU A 101 0.23 -33.70 -45.12
CA LEU A 101 1.21 -32.75 -44.61
C LEU A 101 0.74 -31.34 -44.94
N SER A 102 0.45 -30.55 -43.92
CA SER A 102 0.08 -29.14 -44.09
C SER A 102 1.24 -28.27 -43.64
N LEU A 103 1.60 -27.28 -44.49
CA LEU A 103 2.57 -26.23 -44.17
C LEU A 103 1.91 -24.86 -44.28
N SER A 104 1.80 -24.15 -43.16
CA SER A 104 1.36 -22.75 -43.19
C SER A 104 2.54 -21.82 -43.48
N ILE A 105 2.61 -21.24 -44.68
CA ILE A 105 3.67 -20.30 -45.06
C ILE A 105 3.43 -18.91 -44.40
N TYR A 106 2.16 -18.55 -44.20
CA TYR A 106 1.76 -17.29 -43.57
C TYR A 106 2.25 -17.16 -42.11
N SER A 107 2.21 -18.25 -41.35
CA SER A 107 2.69 -18.28 -39.97
C SER A 107 4.20 -18.00 -39.88
N ILE A 108 4.98 -18.43 -40.88
CA ILE A 108 6.43 -18.22 -40.95
C ILE A 108 6.75 -16.74 -41.17
N PHE A 109 6.09 -16.09 -42.13
CA PHE A 109 6.32 -14.65 -42.41
C PHE A 109 5.86 -13.74 -41.26
N THR A 110 4.75 -14.07 -40.59
CA THR A 110 4.23 -13.27 -39.48
C THR A 110 4.91 -13.54 -38.14
N ARG A 111 5.74 -14.60 -38.03
CA ARG A 111 6.41 -15.00 -36.79
C ARG A 111 7.27 -13.90 -36.18
N LYS A 112 8.08 -13.22 -36.99
CA LYS A 112 8.99 -12.17 -36.50
C LYS A 112 8.22 -11.06 -35.78
N ASN A 113 7.10 -10.63 -36.35
CA ASN A 113 6.24 -9.61 -35.77
C ASN A 113 5.59 -10.11 -34.48
N ARG A 114 5.08 -11.35 -34.46
CA ARG A 114 4.47 -11.95 -33.26
C ARG A 114 5.46 -12.09 -32.09
N VAL A 115 6.70 -12.49 -32.38
CA VAL A 115 7.78 -12.56 -31.38
C VAL A 115 8.12 -11.17 -30.85
N ALA A 116 8.28 -10.18 -31.73
CA ALA A 116 8.58 -8.81 -31.33
C ALA A 116 7.46 -8.19 -30.47
N ILE A 117 6.20 -8.48 -30.77
CA ILE A 117 5.05 -8.05 -29.96
C ILE A 117 5.11 -8.71 -28.58
N ALA A 118 5.33 -10.02 -28.51
CA ALA A 118 5.43 -10.75 -27.24
C ALA A 118 6.61 -10.27 -26.36
N GLU A 119 7.74 -9.89 -26.97
CA GLU A 119 8.87 -9.28 -26.25
C GLU A 119 8.51 -7.91 -25.67
N LYS A 120 7.81 -7.07 -26.44
CA LYS A 120 7.30 -5.79 -25.93
C LYS A 120 6.28 -5.98 -24.81
N ASP A 121 5.42 -6.98 -24.90
CA ASP A 121 4.44 -7.28 -23.85
C ASP A 121 5.12 -7.64 -22.52
N ILE A 122 6.25 -8.34 -22.56
CA ILE A 122 7.07 -8.63 -21.36
C ILE A 122 7.64 -7.33 -20.80
N LEU A 123 8.24 -6.49 -21.64
CA LEU A 123 8.81 -5.21 -21.22
C LEU A 123 7.76 -4.30 -20.56
N VAL A 124 6.54 -4.25 -21.10
CA VAL A 124 5.42 -3.51 -20.49
C VAL A 124 5.10 -4.05 -19.11
N THR A 125 5.07 -5.38 -18.93
CA THR A 125 4.83 -5.97 -17.61
C THR A 125 6.00 -5.73 -16.65
N GLU A 126 7.24 -5.73 -17.11
CA GLU A 126 8.39 -5.39 -16.27
C GLU A 126 8.34 -3.93 -15.80
N ASN A 127 7.93 -3.00 -16.66
CA ASN A 127 7.70 -1.62 -16.26
C ASN A 127 6.58 -1.53 -15.22
N ALA A 128 5.46 -2.24 -15.42
CA ALA A 128 4.38 -2.28 -14.44
C ALA A 128 4.82 -2.82 -13.07
N ILE A 129 5.72 -3.82 -13.04
CA ILE A 129 6.32 -4.31 -11.79
C ILE A 129 7.11 -3.19 -11.11
N ARG A 130 7.99 -2.49 -11.84
CA ARG A 130 8.79 -1.38 -11.28
C ARG A 130 7.91 -0.23 -10.78
N ASP A 131 6.86 0.10 -11.52
CA ASP A 131 5.92 1.16 -11.13
C ASP A 131 5.19 0.78 -9.83
N SER A 132 4.76 -0.49 -9.70
CA SER A 132 4.15 -1.01 -8.48
C SER A 132 5.14 -1.03 -7.30
N GLU A 133 6.39 -1.44 -7.52
CA GLU A 133 7.46 -1.38 -6.52
C GLU A 133 7.70 0.06 -6.01
N ILE A 134 7.78 1.03 -6.92
CA ILE A 134 7.94 2.46 -6.57
C ILE A 134 6.72 2.95 -5.78
N SER A 135 5.52 2.56 -6.20
CA SER A 135 4.28 2.95 -5.51
C SER A 135 4.22 2.40 -4.09
N VAL A 136 4.57 1.12 -3.89
CA VAL A 136 4.63 0.49 -2.56
C VAL A 136 5.68 1.15 -1.68
N ARG A 137 6.87 1.43 -2.23
CA ARG A 137 7.92 2.17 -1.51
C ARG A 137 7.39 3.51 -1.02
N LYS A 138 6.81 4.31 -1.92
CA LYS A 138 6.30 5.64 -1.58
C LYS A 138 5.22 5.58 -0.50
N ASP A 139 4.28 4.64 -0.60
CA ASP A 139 3.21 4.52 0.41
C ASP A 139 3.76 4.16 1.80
N ILE A 140 4.76 3.28 1.87
CA ILE A 140 5.44 2.97 3.14
C ILE A 140 6.24 4.16 3.68
N GLU A 141 6.97 4.88 2.81
CA GLU A 141 7.71 6.09 3.19
C GLU A 141 6.77 7.15 3.74
N ASP A 142 5.67 7.45 3.04
CA ASP A 142 4.67 8.43 3.46
C ASP A 142 4.04 8.05 4.82
N LYS A 143 3.67 6.77 5.01
CA LYS A 143 3.12 6.28 6.29
C LYS A 143 4.13 6.32 7.42
N TYR A 144 5.38 5.96 7.17
CA TYR A 144 6.43 5.97 8.18
C TYR A 144 6.74 7.40 8.64
N LEU A 145 6.83 8.34 7.70
CA LEU A 145 7.01 9.76 8.03
C LEU A 145 5.81 10.33 8.79
N ALA A 146 4.58 9.97 8.41
CA ALA A 146 3.38 10.34 9.15
C ALA A 146 3.39 9.78 10.58
N TYR A 147 3.84 8.54 10.77
CA TYR A 147 4.01 7.93 12.09
C TYR A 147 5.00 8.71 12.95
N LEU A 148 6.18 9.04 12.41
CA LEU A 148 7.19 9.87 13.10
C LEU A 148 6.65 11.25 13.46
N GLN A 149 5.92 11.88 12.56
CA GLN A 149 5.31 13.18 12.81
C GLN A 149 4.31 13.11 13.97
N VAL A 150 3.49 12.06 14.04
CA VAL A 150 2.53 11.88 15.13
C VAL A 150 3.25 11.63 16.47
N LEU A 151 4.37 10.90 16.47
CA LEU A 151 5.19 10.72 17.67
C LEU A 151 5.72 12.07 18.20
N GLU A 152 6.24 12.92 17.34
CA GLU A 152 6.70 14.27 17.73
C GLU A 152 5.53 15.12 18.25
N VAL A 153 4.37 15.07 17.59
CA VAL A 153 3.15 15.77 18.06
C VAL A 153 2.73 15.28 19.45
N LEU A 154 2.79 13.97 19.71
CA LEU A 154 2.48 13.41 21.02
C LEU A 154 3.43 13.93 22.09
N LYS A 155 4.73 13.95 21.82
CA LYS A 155 5.74 14.49 22.74
C LYS A 155 5.43 15.95 23.10
N TYR A 156 5.21 16.80 22.10
CA TYR A 156 4.90 18.22 22.35
C TYR A 156 3.58 18.42 23.08
N ARG A 157 2.57 17.59 22.82
CA ARG A 157 1.28 17.65 23.52
C ARG A 157 1.38 17.22 24.97
N GLN A 158 2.19 16.19 25.26
CA GLN A 158 2.47 15.78 26.62
C GLN A 158 3.17 16.89 27.38
N GLU A 159 4.27 17.44 26.84
CA GLU A 159 4.98 18.56 27.47
C GLU A 159 4.08 19.80 27.69
N ALA A 160 3.11 20.03 26.80
CA ALA A 160 2.14 21.11 26.96
C ALA A 160 1.11 20.82 28.06
N LEU A 161 0.65 19.56 28.18
CA LEU A 161 -0.26 19.13 29.23
C LEU A 161 0.40 19.30 30.60
N ASP A 162 1.62 18.80 30.78
CA ASP A 162 2.36 18.88 32.04
C ASP A 162 2.50 20.35 32.50
N ARG A 163 2.82 21.27 31.57
CA ARG A 163 2.91 22.71 31.86
C ARG A 163 1.58 23.34 32.26
N LEU A 164 0.49 22.92 31.61
CA LEU A 164 -0.86 23.43 31.93
C LEU A 164 -1.31 22.96 33.31
N GLU A 165 -0.98 21.72 33.68
CA GLU A 165 -1.26 21.17 35.01
C GLU A 165 -0.47 21.91 36.10
N GLU A 166 0.82 22.17 35.89
CA GLU A 166 1.62 23.02 36.78
C GLU A 166 1.03 24.44 36.92
N GLN A 167 0.58 25.02 35.80
CA GLN A 167 -0.06 26.33 35.78
C GLN A 167 -1.39 26.32 36.55
N GLU A 168 -2.19 25.26 36.42
CA GLU A 168 -3.46 25.11 37.13
C GLU A 168 -3.24 25.07 38.64
N ILE A 169 -2.25 24.30 39.12
CA ILE A 169 -1.86 24.24 40.53
C ILE A 169 -1.50 25.64 41.04
N LEU A 170 -0.66 26.37 40.30
CA LEU A 170 -0.24 27.72 40.67
C LEU A 170 -1.42 28.71 40.70
N LEU A 171 -2.36 28.63 39.75
CA LEU A 171 -3.55 29.47 39.72
C LEU A 171 -4.52 29.15 40.85
N LYS A 172 -4.73 27.86 41.17
CA LYS A 172 -5.53 27.45 42.33
C LYS A 172 -4.95 28.02 43.62
N LEU A 173 -3.62 28.01 43.79
CA LEU A 173 -2.95 28.62 44.95
C LEU A 173 -3.07 30.15 44.99
N LYS A 174 -3.06 30.84 43.84
CA LYS A 174 -3.29 32.30 43.78
C LYS A 174 -4.75 32.65 44.05
N PHE A 175 -5.69 31.83 43.56
CA PHE A 175 -7.11 32.01 43.77
C PHE A 175 -7.47 31.90 45.27
N THR A 176 -6.91 30.92 45.99
CA THR A 176 -7.14 30.79 47.45
C THR A 176 -6.56 31.97 48.25
N LYS A 177 -5.57 32.67 47.72
CA LYS A 177 -5.02 33.91 48.28
C LYS A 177 -5.77 35.18 47.84
N GLY A 178 -6.74 35.05 46.93
CA GLY A 178 -7.45 36.19 46.34
C GLY A 178 -6.65 36.98 45.29
N GLU A 179 -5.54 36.43 44.79
CA GLU A 179 -4.65 37.06 43.81
C GLU A 179 -5.01 36.71 42.35
N ALA A 180 -5.87 35.71 42.13
CA ALA A 180 -6.37 35.30 40.83
C ALA A 180 -7.90 35.21 40.84
N THR A 181 -8.53 35.25 39.66
CA THR A 181 -9.99 35.15 39.53
C THR A 181 -10.44 33.71 39.26
N TYR A 182 -11.71 33.41 39.54
CA TYR A 182 -12.30 32.12 39.19
C TYR A 182 -12.28 31.85 37.68
N GLN A 183 -12.38 32.90 36.86
CA GLN A 183 -12.31 32.81 35.41
C GLN A 183 -10.95 32.32 34.93
N ASP A 184 -9.86 32.72 35.60
CA ASP A 184 -8.50 32.28 35.28
C ASP A 184 -8.35 30.76 35.49
N VAL A 185 -8.90 30.24 36.60
CA VAL A 185 -8.90 28.80 36.90
C VAL A 185 -9.69 28.03 35.84
N ILE A 186 -10.92 28.46 35.53
CA ILE A 186 -11.74 27.83 34.47
C ILE A 186 -11.00 27.83 33.13
N SER A 187 -10.32 28.92 32.78
CA SER A 187 -9.64 29.05 31.49
C SER A 187 -8.52 28.01 31.33
N VAL A 188 -7.75 27.76 32.39
CA VAL A 188 -6.68 26.75 32.36
C VAL A 188 -7.24 25.33 32.42
N THR A 189 -8.26 25.05 33.23
CA THR A 189 -8.93 23.74 33.22
C THR A 189 -9.53 23.43 31.84
N SER A 190 -10.12 24.41 31.17
CA SER A 190 -10.60 24.24 29.79
C SER A 190 -9.46 23.95 28.81
N ALA A 191 -8.30 24.58 28.98
CA ALA A 191 -7.12 24.32 28.14
C ALA A 191 -6.52 22.92 28.37
N ILE A 192 -6.51 22.44 29.62
CA ILE A 192 -6.14 21.06 29.96
C ILE A 192 -7.05 20.09 29.24
N ASN A 193 -8.37 20.23 29.37
CA ASN A 193 -9.33 19.33 28.73
C ASN A 193 -9.17 19.28 27.19
N GLN A 194 -8.97 20.44 26.55
CA GLN A 194 -8.72 20.51 25.11
C GLN A 194 -7.39 19.83 24.72
N THR A 195 -6.36 19.96 25.55
CA THR A 195 -5.06 19.33 25.31
C THR A 195 -5.13 17.82 25.48
N GLN A 196 -5.86 17.33 26.49
CA GLN A 196 -6.12 15.91 26.70
C GLN A 196 -6.90 15.29 25.52
N GLU A 197 -7.96 15.94 25.06
CA GLU A 197 -8.72 15.49 23.88
C GLU A 197 -7.79 15.38 22.65
N ALA A 198 -6.98 16.42 22.42
CA ALA A 198 -6.02 16.42 21.34
C ALA A 198 -4.98 15.28 21.50
N LEU A 199 -4.51 15.02 22.71
CA LEU A 199 -3.55 13.94 23.00
C LEU A 199 -4.17 12.56 22.70
N ILE A 200 -5.41 12.32 23.12
CA ILE A 200 -6.15 11.10 22.79
C ILE A 200 -6.29 10.93 21.28
N ALA A 201 -6.67 11.99 20.56
CA ALA A 201 -6.79 11.94 19.10
C ALA A 201 -5.45 11.59 18.42
N ALA A 202 -4.33 12.13 18.91
CA ALA A 202 -3.00 11.78 18.41
C ALA A 202 -2.60 10.32 18.73
N LYS A 203 -2.97 9.80 19.92
CA LYS A 203 -2.75 8.39 20.29
C LYS A 203 -3.52 7.43 19.38
N ILE A 204 -4.77 7.78 19.04
CA ILE A 204 -5.60 7.02 18.09
C ILE A 204 -4.96 7.04 16.70
N GLU A 205 -4.51 8.21 16.23
CA GLU A 205 -3.87 8.33 14.92
C GLU A 205 -2.55 7.56 14.84
N LYS A 206 -1.71 7.61 15.90
CA LYS A 206 -0.51 6.78 16.03
C LYS A 206 -0.84 5.31 15.81
N SER A 207 -1.84 4.81 16.54
CA SER A 207 -2.28 3.42 16.49
C SER A 207 -2.85 3.02 15.12
N ARG A 208 -3.53 3.95 14.45
CA ARG A 208 -4.07 3.73 13.10
C ARG A 208 -2.94 3.56 12.09
N ILE A 209 -2.02 4.52 12.00
CA ILE A 209 -0.89 4.46 11.07
C ILE A 209 -0.02 3.24 11.34
N TYR A 210 0.20 2.92 12.61
CA TYR A 210 0.91 1.73 13.04
C TYR A 210 0.29 0.44 12.50
N ARG A 211 -1.03 0.28 12.63
CA ARG A 211 -1.75 -0.89 12.09
C ARG A 211 -1.67 -0.94 10.57
N ASP A 212 -1.78 0.19 9.89
CA ASP A 212 -1.66 0.26 8.44
C ASP A 212 -0.29 -0.25 7.98
N ILE A 213 0.81 0.21 8.60
CA ILE A 213 2.16 -0.27 8.30
C ILE A 213 2.26 -1.77 8.58
N LYS A 214 1.78 -2.22 9.75
CA LYS A 214 1.79 -3.65 10.12
C LYS A 214 1.07 -4.53 9.10
N TYR A 215 -0.07 -4.10 8.57
CA TYR A 215 -0.79 -4.90 7.57
C TYR A 215 -0.04 -4.98 6.23
N MET A 216 0.79 -3.99 5.92
CA MET A 216 1.61 -3.99 4.71
C MET A 216 2.89 -4.83 4.89
N THR A 217 3.47 -4.88 6.09
CA THR A 217 4.79 -5.49 6.34
C THR A 217 4.78 -6.77 7.16
N GLU A 218 3.66 -7.13 7.80
CA GLU A 218 3.50 -8.17 8.82
C GLU A 218 4.38 -8.00 10.09
N GLU A 219 5.15 -6.92 10.20
CA GLU A 219 6.09 -6.70 11.31
C GLU A 219 6.11 -5.23 11.74
N MET A 220 6.39 -5.00 13.02
CA MET A 220 6.34 -3.67 13.63
C MET A 220 7.56 -2.83 13.26
N PRO A 221 7.41 -1.52 12.99
CA PRO A 221 8.53 -0.59 13.08
C PRO A 221 8.98 -0.52 14.55
N SER A 222 10.09 -1.19 14.89
CA SER A 222 10.68 -1.12 16.22
C SER A 222 11.53 0.15 16.37
N ILE A 223 10.89 1.31 16.36
CA ILE A 223 11.52 2.50 16.94
C ILE A 223 11.54 2.25 18.44
N ARG A 224 12.75 2.25 19.05
CA ARG A 224 13.03 1.93 20.46
C ARG A 224 11.82 2.15 21.38
N LEU A 225 11.33 1.04 21.94
CA LEU A 225 10.26 0.93 22.92
C LEU A 225 10.47 1.75 24.21
N GLU A 226 11.57 2.50 24.34
CA GLU A 226 11.82 3.41 25.47
C GLU A 226 10.80 4.56 25.53
N GLN A 227 10.20 4.98 24.40
CA GLN A 227 9.13 5.98 24.44
C GLN A 227 7.74 5.39 24.69
N ASP A 228 7.45 4.15 24.27
CA ASP A 228 6.13 3.54 24.53
C ASP A 228 5.97 3.09 26.00
N GLN A 229 7.06 2.74 26.69
CA GLN A 229 7.03 2.44 28.14
C GLN A 229 6.66 3.65 29.02
N LEU A 230 6.85 4.88 28.53
CA LEU A 230 6.42 6.10 29.23
C LEU A 230 4.90 6.34 29.12
N PHE A 231 4.18 5.63 28.24
CA PHE A 231 2.76 5.89 27.97
C PHE A 231 1.84 4.69 28.25
N GLU A 232 2.38 3.49 28.51
CA GLU A 232 1.59 2.31 28.92
C GLU A 232 1.32 2.25 30.43
N GLU A 233 2.01 3.06 31.25
CA GLU A 233 1.94 2.94 32.73
C GLU A 233 0.74 3.64 33.40
N GLU A 234 -0.10 4.40 32.67
CA GLU A 234 -1.26 5.12 33.24
C GLU A 234 -2.62 4.49 32.89
N GLY A 235 -2.63 3.22 32.48
CA GLY A 235 -3.83 2.51 32.02
C GLY A 235 -4.56 1.63 33.05
N ASP A 236 -4.06 1.51 34.28
CA ASP A 236 -4.74 0.76 35.33
C ASP A 236 -5.69 1.69 36.09
N TYR A 237 -6.88 1.89 35.53
CA TYR A 237 -8.02 2.34 36.30
C TYR A 237 -8.38 1.22 37.27
N GLU A 238 -7.94 1.34 38.53
CA GLU A 238 -8.52 0.60 39.64
C GLU A 238 -10.04 0.82 39.60
N GLU A 239 -10.75 -0.24 39.25
CA GLU A 239 -12.20 -0.35 39.36
C GLU A 239 -12.51 -0.23 40.86
N SER A 240 -12.80 1.00 41.29
CA SER A 240 -13.19 1.28 42.67
C SER A 240 -14.58 0.67 42.85
N ASP A 241 -14.60 -0.50 43.49
CA ASP A 241 -15.80 -1.10 44.05
C ASP A 241 -16.49 -0.05 44.93
N GLU A 242 -17.53 0.60 44.38
CA GLU A 242 -18.43 1.42 45.17
C GLU A 242 -19.23 0.46 46.06
N ASP A 243 -18.76 0.38 47.31
CA ASP A 243 -19.41 -0.28 48.43
C ASP A 243 -20.88 0.13 48.56
N GLU A 244 -21.73 -0.90 48.55
CA GLU A 244 -23.12 -0.86 49.00
C GLU A 244 -23.23 -0.28 50.42
N TRP A 245 -24.01 0.79 50.58
CA TRP A 245 -24.66 1.17 51.84
C TRP A 245 -26.11 1.57 51.60
#